data_AF-A0A1S2PQF6-F1
#
_entry.id   AF-A0A1S2PQF6-F1
#
_cell.length_a   1.000
_cell.length_b   1.000
_cell.length_c   1.000
_cell.angle_alpha   90.00
_cell.angle_beta   90.00
_cell.angle_gamma   90.00
#
_symmetry.space_group_name_H-M   'P 1'
#
loop_
_entity.id
_entity.type
_entity.pdbx_description
1 polymer ?
#
loop_
_entity_poly.entity_id
_entity_poly.type
_entity_poly.pdbx_seq_one_letter_code
_entity_poly.pdbx_strand_id
1 'polypeptide(L)'
;MGVGAAFATYLRGGHGTARLMADVLRRRGLPVVARELGFSDEEFVGAVGFAPETRPGRYTILEHLALSPSDIGTAYAAYVTAVAGRPGRPV
;
A
#
# COMPACT_ATOMS: atom_id res chain seq x y z
N MET A 1 7.66 5.65 -4.33
CA MET A 1 6.31 6.13 -4.76
C MET A 1 5.36 5.03 -5.21
N GLY A 2 5.81 3.87 -5.75
CA GLY A 2 4.93 2.81 -6.27
C GLY A 2 3.95 2.20 -5.26
N VAL A 3 4.46 1.45 -4.27
CA VAL A 3 3.61 0.78 -3.26
C VAL A 3 2.74 1.76 -2.47
N GLY A 4 3.28 2.92 -2.08
CA GLY A 4 2.53 3.92 -1.32
C GLY A 4 1.32 4.46 -2.09
N ALA A 5 1.45 4.68 -3.39
CA ALA A 5 0.34 5.13 -4.23
C ALA A 5 -0.72 4.03 -4.42
N ALA A 6 -0.30 2.77 -4.61
CA ALA A 6 -1.22 1.64 -4.72
C ALA A 6 -1.99 1.42 -3.41
N PHE A 7 -1.31 1.48 -2.27
CA PHE A 7 -1.95 1.34 -0.96
C PHE A 7 -2.88 2.52 -0.64
N ALA A 8 -2.47 3.77 -0.87
CA ALA A 8 -3.34 4.93 -0.69
C ALA A 8 -4.59 4.88 -1.60
N THR A 9 -4.46 4.32 -2.80
CA THR A 9 -5.60 4.07 -3.70
C THR A 9 -6.53 3.00 -3.14
N TYR A 10 -5.98 1.94 -2.55
CA TYR A 10 -6.75 0.89 -1.88
C TYR A 10 -7.54 1.45 -0.69
N LEU A 11 -6.92 2.29 0.15
CA LEU A 11 -7.56 2.95 1.29
C LEU A 11 -8.75 3.84 0.88
N ARG A 12 -8.72 4.41 -0.33
CA ARG A 12 -9.83 5.18 -0.90
C ARG A 12 -10.97 4.30 -1.45
N GLY A 13 -10.93 2.99 -1.26
CA GLY A 13 -11.88 2.02 -1.83
C GLY A 13 -11.59 1.65 -3.29
N GLY A 14 -10.51 2.17 -3.87
CA GLY A 14 -10.10 1.92 -5.26
C GLY A 14 -9.44 0.55 -5.46
N HIS A 15 -10.02 -0.53 -4.94
CA HIS A 15 -9.36 -1.85 -4.89
C HIS A 15 -8.97 -2.39 -6.27
N GLY A 16 -9.84 -2.23 -7.28
CA GLY A 16 -9.52 -2.63 -8.66
C GLY A 16 -8.36 -1.81 -9.26
N THR A 17 -8.38 -0.49 -9.05
CA THR A 17 -7.30 0.41 -9.49
C THR A 17 -5.99 0.09 -8.78
N ALA A 18 -6.02 -0.16 -7.48
CA ALA A 18 -4.83 -0.56 -6.71
C ALA A 18 -4.21 -1.86 -7.25
N ARG A 19 -5.04 -2.85 -7.62
CA ARG A 19 -4.57 -4.08 -8.28
C ARG A 19 -3.93 -3.79 -9.64
N LEU A 20 -4.56 -2.98 -10.48
CA LEU A 20 -3.98 -2.59 -11.78
C LEU A 20 -2.63 -1.88 -11.62
N MET A 21 -2.51 -0.98 -10.63
CA MET A 21 -1.25 -0.32 -10.31
C MET A 21 -0.18 -1.33 -9.87
N ALA A 22 -0.52 -2.26 -8.97
CA ALA A 22 0.37 -3.32 -8.53
C ALA A 22 0.82 -4.23 -9.70
N ASP A 23 -0.09 -4.59 -10.60
CA ASP A 23 0.23 -5.40 -11.78
C ASP A 23 1.20 -4.69 -12.72
N VAL A 24 1.03 -3.38 -12.94
CA VAL A 24 1.96 -2.57 -13.74
C VAL A 24 3.34 -2.52 -13.08
N LEU A 25 3.40 -2.27 -11.77
CA LEU A 25 4.65 -2.22 -11.02
C LEU A 25 5.40 -3.56 -11.09
N ARG A 26 4.71 -4.68 -10.86
CA ARG A 26 5.31 -6.02 -10.95
C ARG A 26 5.84 -6.34 -12.34
N ARG A 27 5.10 -6.01 -13.41
CA ARG A 27 5.59 -6.18 -14.80
C ARG A 27 6.86 -5.37 -15.10
N ARG A 28 7.17 -4.36 -14.30
CA ARG A 28 8.39 -3.55 -14.40
C ARG A 28 9.46 -3.92 -13.38
N GLY A 29 9.28 -5.02 -12.64
CA GLY A 29 10.20 -5.45 -11.59
C GLY A 29 10.23 -4.53 -10.37
N LEU A 30 9.17 -3.74 -10.16
CA LEU A 30 9.06 -2.84 -9.02
C LEU A 30 8.27 -3.50 -7.88
N PRO A 31 8.64 -3.20 -6.61
CA PRO A 31 7.99 -3.75 -5.44
C PRO A 31 6.59 -3.15 -5.23
N VAL A 32 5.69 -3.99 -4.73
CA VAL A 32 4.28 -3.68 -4.45
C VAL A 32 3.84 -4.07 -3.04
N VAL A 33 4.71 -4.71 -2.26
CA VAL A 33 4.55 -4.95 -0.82
C VAL A 33 5.85 -4.63 -0.05
N ALA A 34 5.73 -4.39 1.26
CA ALA A 34 6.84 -4.00 2.16
C ALA A 34 8.02 -4.98 2.12
N ARG A 35 7.74 -6.29 2.13
CA ARG A 35 8.77 -7.32 2.10
C ARG A 35 9.64 -7.26 0.83
N GLU A 36 9.07 -6.88 -0.30
CA GLU A 36 9.80 -6.70 -1.56
C GLU A 36 10.69 -5.44 -1.53
N LEU A 37 10.45 -4.51 -0.60
CA LEU A 37 11.32 -3.37 -0.30
C LEU A 37 12.37 -3.67 0.78
N GLY A 38 12.34 -4.87 1.39
CA GLY A 38 13.23 -5.23 2.50
C GLY A 38 12.75 -4.78 3.87
N PHE A 39 11.48 -4.38 4.01
CA PHE A 39 10.87 -4.01 5.29
C PHE A 39 9.93 -5.10 5.81
N SER A 40 9.75 -5.17 7.12
CA SER A 40 8.66 -5.90 7.74
C SER A 40 7.32 -5.21 7.51
N ASP A 41 6.22 -5.93 7.73
CA ASP A 41 4.88 -5.35 7.62
C ASP A 41 4.64 -4.31 8.74
N GLU A 42 5.19 -4.55 9.93
CA GLU A 42 5.15 -3.62 11.07
C GLU A 42 5.92 -2.33 10.79
N GLU A 43 7.11 -2.42 10.21
CA GLU A 43 7.91 -1.24 9.80
C GLU A 43 7.14 -0.39 8.78
N PHE A 44 6.47 -1.03 7.83
CA PHE A 44 5.65 -0.34 6.84
C PHE A 44 4.43 0.34 7.49
N VAL A 45 3.73 -0.35 8.40
CA VAL A 45 2.62 0.22 9.16
C VAL A 45 3.07 1.44 9.97
N GLY A 46 4.22 1.35 10.63
CA GLY A 46 4.82 2.48 11.35
C GLY A 46 5.13 3.66 10.43
N ALA A 47 5.72 3.41 9.27
CA ALA A 47 6.02 4.45 8.29
C ALA A 47 4.75 5.13 7.74
N VAL A 48 3.68 4.36 7.50
CA VAL A 48 2.38 4.91 7.07
C VAL A 48 1.74 5.75 8.18
N GLY A 49 1.78 5.27 9.43
CA GLY A 49 1.26 6.02 10.58
C GLY A 49 1.98 7.34 10.80
N PHE A 50 3.30 7.38 10.55
CA PHE A 50 4.11 8.59 10.65
C PHE A 50 3.98 9.53 9.44
N ALA A 51 3.54 9.04 8.28
CA ALA A 51 3.55 9.81 7.03
C ALA A 51 2.85 11.18 7.09
N PRO A 52 1.68 11.35 7.76
CA PRO A 52 1.03 12.66 7.90
C PRO A 52 1.91 13.72 8.60
N GLU A 53 2.78 13.31 9.51
CA GLU A 53 3.65 14.21 10.27
C GLU A 53 4.78 14.79 9.42
N THR A 54 5.12 14.15 8.30
CA THR A 54 6.21 14.60 7.42
C THR A 54 5.86 15.88 6.64
N ARG A 55 4.57 16.22 6.53
CA ARG A 55 4.11 17.46 5.91
C ARG A 55 2.79 17.94 6.53
N PRO A 56 2.86 18.55 7.73
CA PRO A 56 1.67 18.99 8.44
C PRO A 56 0.88 20.02 7.62
N GLY A 57 -0.45 19.97 7.74
CA GLY A 57 -1.37 20.84 6.99
C GLY A 57 -1.74 20.33 5.58
N ARG A 58 -1.18 19.20 5.13
CA ARG A 58 -1.64 18.52 3.92
C ARG A 58 -2.80 17.58 4.26
N TYR A 59 -3.90 17.68 3.54
CA TYR A 59 -4.99 16.72 3.65
C TYR A 59 -4.81 15.59 2.62
N THR A 60 -4.64 14.36 3.10
CA THR A 60 -4.60 13.14 2.27
C THR A 60 -5.62 12.11 2.78
N ILE A 61 -5.60 10.92 2.18
CA ILE A 61 -6.48 9.83 2.62
C ILE A 61 -6.13 9.35 4.04
N LEU A 62 -4.87 9.49 4.46
CA LEU A 62 -4.42 9.05 5.79
C LEU A 62 -5.02 9.95 6.89
N GLU A 63 -5.00 11.26 6.69
CA GLU A 63 -5.62 12.23 7.60
C GLU A 63 -7.15 12.11 7.58
N HIS A 64 -7.75 11.81 6.42
CA HIS A 64 -9.19 11.60 6.31
C HIS A 64 -9.69 10.40 7.11
N LEU A 65 -8.99 9.27 7.00
CA LEU A 65 -9.40 8.03 7.67
C LEU A 65 -8.97 7.99 9.14
N ALA A 66 -7.96 8.76 9.54
CA ALA A 66 -7.46 8.84 10.92
C ALA A 66 -7.28 7.47 11.59
N LEU A 67 -6.73 6.50 10.83
CA LEU A 67 -6.62 5.11 11.23
C LEU A 67 -5.65 4.93 12.40
N SER A 68 -6.01 4.06 13.35
CA SER A 68 -5.07 3.60 14.37
C SER A 68 -3.98 2.70 13.75
N PRO A 69 -2.82 2.49 14.39
CA PRO A 69 -1.80 1.56 13.90
C PRO A 69 -2.34 0.14 13.63
N SER A 70 -3.26 -0.35 14.46
CA SER A 70 -3.92 -1.65 14.25
C SER A 70 -4.83 -1.66 13.02
N ASP A 71 -5.53 -0.56 12.74
CA ASP A 71 -6.39 -0.45 11.56
C ASP A 71 -5.56 -0.34 10.28
N ILE A 72 -4.43 0.38 10.33
CA ILE A 72 -3.44 0.42 9.23
C ILE A 72 -2.91 -0.98 8.96
N GLY A 73 -2.55 -1.74 10.00
CA GLY A 73 -2.09 -3.13 9.87
C GLY A 73 -3.15 -4.03 9.23
N THR A 74 -4.40 -3.93 9.66
CA THR A 74 -5.52 -4.67 9.09
C THR A 74 -5.75 -4.31 7.62
N ALA A 75 -5.80 -3.02 7.30
CA ALA A 75 -5.97 -2.53 5.93
C ALA A 75 -4.81 -2.96 5.03
N TYR A 76 -3.59 -2.95 5.56
CA TYR A 76 -2.39 -3.35 4.83
C TYR A 76 -2.37 -4.87 4.56
N ALA A 77 -2.74 -5.71 5.53
CA ALA A 77 -2.87 -7.15 5.32
C ALA A 77 -3.94 -7.48 4.24
N ALA A 78 -5.06 -6.74 4.24
CA ALA A 78 -6.10 -6.86 3.22
C ALA A 78 -5.59 -6.40 1.84
N TYR A 79 -4.81 -5.31 1.78
CA TYR A 79 -4.15 -4.86 0.57
C TYR A 79 -3.18 -5.91 0.01
N VAL A 80 -2.28 -6.46 0.83
CA VAL A 80 -1.33 -7.50 0.43
C VAL A 80 -2.07 -8.68 -0.20
N THR A 81 -3.14 -9.14 0.45
CA THR A 81 -4.00 -10.21 -0.08
C THR A 81 -4.62 -9.83 -1.43
N ALA A 82 -5.16 -8.61 -1.56
CA ALA A 82 -5.79 -8.13 -2.78
C ALA A 82 -4.84 -8.05 -3.97
N VAL A 83 -3.55 -7.75 -3.71
CA VAL A 83 -2.53 -7.66 -4.77
C VAL A 83 -1.72 -8.94 -4.93
N ALA A 84 -1.92 -10.00 -4.14
CA ALA A 84 -1.09 -11.21 -4.19
C ALA A 84 -1.33 -12.14 -5.40
N GLY A 85 -2.42 -12.02 -6.16
CA GLY A 85 -2.73 -12.93 -7.28
C GLY A 85 -2.49 -12.30 -8.67
N ARG A 86 -1.86 -12.93 -9.67
CA ARG A 86 -1.18 -14.24 -9.86
C ARG A 86 0.21 -13.97 -10.48
N PRO A 87 1.24 -14.81 -10.25
CA PRO A 87 2.39 -14.83 -11.16
C PRO A 87 1.90 -15.11 -12.57
N GLY A 88 2.32 -14.28 -13.53
CA GLY A 88 1.96 -14.40 -14.93
C GLY A 88 2.23 -15.82 -15.42
N ARG A 89 1.26 -16.38 -16.15
CA ARG A 89 1.46 -17.61 -16.92
C ARG A 89 2.62 -17.36 -17.91
N PRO A 90 3.65 -18.22 -17.98
CA PRO A 90 4.65 -18.08 -19.03
C PRO A 90 3.96 -18.28 -20.37
N VAL A 91 4.28 -17.39 -21.32
CA VAL A 91 3.95 -17.54 -22.75
C VAL A 91 4.72 -18.71 -23.34
#